data_AF-A0A850G6D7-F1
#
_entry.id   AF-A0A850G6D7-F1
#
_cell.length_a   1.000
_cell.length_b   1.000
_cell.length_c   1.000
_cell.angle_alpha   90.00
_cell.angle_beta   90.00
_cell.angle_gamma   90.00
#
_symmetry.space_group_name_H-M   'P 1'
#
loop_
_entity.id
_entity.type
_entity.pdbx_description
1 polymer ?
#
loop_
_entity_poly.entity_id
_entity_poly.type
_entity_poly.pdbx_seq_one_letter_code
_entity_poly.pdbx_strand_id
1 'polypeptide(L)'
;MSPLPWTLLGLPADFELEHLELVLARDPEALPATEEGGVVSKDETVNHRSFHGALGGLFDEGIFGALATGDPRAQLHAEYESLPADDEPATPAPRRDRFGVIELAEPMLHPAFCVADPSWLHARTGLDRKAVGMLQRRDAALVISGEGFTVGELVTAERLGELGDDTPTVVSGPSAITWALERAGEDQSPIITRLRVLPVQLRLIPPGPEGRFETSDIDEHYLRVINRNNRLARLLELDAPGIILRNERRALIEIVERLFFNQLCDEPLVGANMAMLQGLHDLAGGETLDEQLRALDASVGQRGLALLSRGEASSEASAPSWSSLVTLRGLQAMGFGLRPRATQS
;
A
#
# COMPACT_ATOMS: atom_id res chain seq x y z
N MET A 1 -21.84 23.33 -11.45
CA MET A 1 -21.03 23.31 -10.22
C MET A 1 -20.06 22.16 -10.38
N SER A 2 -18.76 22.44 -10.33
CA SER A 2 -17.73 21.41 -10.44
C SER A 2 -17.77 20.53 -9.18
N PRO A 3 -17.40 19.25 -9.27
CA PRO A 3 -17.76 18.30 -8.24
C PRO A 3 -16.63 18.26 -7.17
N LEU A 4 -17.00 18.44 -5.89
CA LEU A 4 -16.07 18.49 -4.74
C LEU A 4 -15.21 17.21 -4.63
N PRO A 5 -14.09 17.16 -3.89
CA PRO A 5 -13.18 16.01 -3.90
C PRO A 5 -13.85 14.64 -3.65
N TRP A 6 -14.88 14.59 -2.79
CA TRP A 6 -15.66 13.37 -2.52
C TRP A 6 -16.58 12.94 -3.66
N THR A 7 -16.86 13.79 -4.63
CA THR A 7 -17.59 13.40 -5.83
C THR A 7 -16.80 12.44 -6.72
N LEU A 8 -15.47 12.44 -6.63
CA LEU A 8 -14.61 11.40 -7.23
C LEU A 8 -14.77 10.04 -6.53
N LEU A 9 -15.41 10.01 -5.37
CA LEU A 9 -15.88 8.80 -4.69
C LEU A 9 -17.34 8.46 -5.07
N GLY A 10 -17.90 9.13 -6.09
CA GLY A 10 -19.27 8.92 -6.56
C GLY A 10 -20.34 9.64 -5.73
N LEU A 11 -19.97 10.59 -4.88
CA LEU A 11 -20.91 11.33 -4.05
C LEU A 11 -21.52 12.56 -4.74
N PRO A 12 -22.71 13.02 -4.30
CA PRO A 12 -23.29 14.28 -4.73
C PRO A 12 -22.40 15.49 -4.37
N ALA A 13 -22.46 16.54 -5.19
CA ALA A 13 -21.69 17.77 -4.95
C ALA A 13 -22.20 18.58 -3.74
N ASP A 14 -23.45 18.38 -3.34
CA ASP A 14 -24.10 18.95 -2.15
C ASP A 14 -23.95 18.06 -0.90
N PHE A 15 -23.18 16.99 -0.98
CA PHE A 15 -22.93 16.12 0.17
C PHE A 15 -22.06 16.82 1.23
N GLU A 16 -22.62 17.02 2.43
CA GLU A 16 -21.88 17.50 3.60
C GLU A 16 -21.20 16.32 4.30
N LEU A 17 -19.88 16.18 4.11
CA LEU A 17 -19.08 15.16 4.79
C LEU A 17 -18.77 15.59 6.23
N GLU A 18 -19.35 14.89 7.21
CA GLU A 18 -19.03 15.09 8.64
C GLU A 18 -17.85 14.21 9.07
N HIS A 19 -17.88 12.94 8.68
CA HIS A 19 -16.81 11.99 8.92
C HIS A 19 -16.66 10.97 7.79
N LEU A 20 -15.43 10.50 7.60
CA LEU A 20 -15.08 9.43 6.68
C LEU A 20 -14.83 8.15 7.47
N GLU A 21 -15.59 7.10 7.19
CA GLU A 21 -15.33 5.76 7.72
C GLU A 21 -14.28 5.08 6.83
N LEU A 22 -13.11 4.81 7.42
CA LEU A 22 -12.11 3.94 6.81
C LEU A 22 -12.50 2.49 7.07
N VAL A 23 -12.65 1.74 5.98
CA VAL A 23 -12.85 0.30 6.02
C VAL A 23 -11.62 -0.33 5.41
N LEU A 24 -10.73 -0.87 6.24
CA LEU A 24 -9.70 -1.77 5.72
C LEU A 24 -10.44 -2.98 5.17
N ALA A 25 -10.43 -3.12 3.85
CA ALA A 25 -11.07 -4.26 3.24
C ALA A 25 -10.31 -5.50 3.70
N ARG A 26 -11.04 -6.37 4.36
CA ARG A 26 -10.57 -7.67 4.81
C ARG A 26 -10.15 -8.57 3.63
N ASP A 27 -10.58 -8.22 2.41
CA ASP A 27 -9.95 -8.56 1.13
C ASP A 27 -9.63 -7.23 0.40
N PRO A 28 -8.36 -6.77 0.42
CA PRO A 28 -7.95 -5.52 -0.22
C PRO A 28 -8.19 -5.48 -1.74
N GLU A 29 -8.31 -6.65 -2.38
CA GLU A 29 -8.60 -6.77 -3.82
C GLU A 29 -10.10 -6.63 -4.13
N ALA A 30 -10.96 -6.86 -3.14
CA ALA A 30 -12.41 -6.70 -3.26
C ALA A 30 -12.90 -5.23 -3.11
N LEU A 31 -11.99 -4.29 -2.87
CA LEU A 31 -12.32 -2.86 -2.86
C LEU A 31 -12.96 -2.46 -4.20
N PRO A 32 -13.94 -1.53 -4.20
CA PRO A 32 -14.58 -1.10 -5.43
C PRO A 32 -13.52 -0.68 -6.46
N ALA A 33 -13.73 -1.10 -7.71
CA ALA A 33 -12.83 -0.80 -8.81
C ALA A 33 -12.73 0.73 -8.97
N THR A 34 -11.65 1.32 -8.46
CA THR A 34 -11.07 2.50 -9.08
C THR A 34 -10.65 2.08 -10.49
N GLU A 35 -10.70 2.97 -11.49
CA GLU A 35 -10.25 2.59 -12.84
C GLU A 35 -8.80 2.07 -12.77
N GLU A 36 -8.62 0.76 -12.92
CA GLU A 36 -7.30 0.15 -13.03
C GLU A 36 -6.74 0.51 -14.40
N GLY A 37 -5.70 1.34 -14.40
CA GLY A 37 -5.02 1.79 -15.60
C GLY A 37 -4.23 0.67 -16.29
N GLY A 38 -3.70 -0.26 -15.50
CA GLY A 38 -2.86 -1.36 -15.98
C GLY A 38 -1.71 -1.71 -15.03
N VAL A 39 -0.91 -2.71 -15.42
CA VAL A 39 0.18 -3.23 -14.61
C VAL A 39 1.47 -2.43 -14.85
N VAL A 40 2.03 -1.88 -13.76
CA VAL A 40 3.35 -1.24 -13.73
C VAL A 40 4.40 -2.31 -13.43
N SER A 41 5.30 -2.53 -14.39
CA SER A 41 6.29 -3.61 -14.31
C SER A 41 7.74 -3.13 -14.45
N LYS A 42 7.97 -1.89 -14.89
CA LYS A 42 9.30 -1.32 -15.05
C LYS A 42 9.60 -0.27 -14.00
N ASP A 43 10.82 -0.28 -13.51
CA ASP A 43 11.39 0.70 -12.58
C ASP A 43 11.88 1.97 -13.29
N GLU A 44 11.20 2.37 -14.36
CA GLU A 44 11.54 3.55 -15.15
C GLU A 44 10.51 4.66 -14.90
N THR A 45 10.99 5.89 -14.78
CA THR A 45 10.15 7.09 -14.63
C THR A 45 9.97 7.80 -15.99
N VAL A 46 10.11 9.12 -16.00
CA VAL A 46 10.02 9.95 -17.20
C VAL A 46 11.39 10.04 -17.86
N ASN A 47 11.42 9.98 -19.19
CA ASN A 47 12.65 10.18 -19.94
C ASN A 47 13.14 11.64 -19.82
N HIS A 48 14.40 11.85 -19.41
CA HIS A 48 14.98 13.18 -19.20
C HIS A 48 15.08 14.08 -20.45
N ARG A 49 14.92 13.52 -21.67
CA ARG A 49 14.97 14.27 -22.93
C ARG A 49 13.60 14.49 -23.53
N SER A 50 12.80 13.43 -23.65
CA SER A 50 11.50 13.49 -24.31
C SER A 50 10.36 13.83 -23.36
N PHE A 51 10.57 13.71 -22.04
CA PHE A 51 9.56 13.93 -21.01
C PHE A 51 8.31 13.02 -21.12
N HIS A 52 8.40 11.94 -21.90
CA HIS A 52 7.39 10.89 -21.94
C HIS A 52 7.74 9.79 -20.92
N GLY A 53 6.70 9.18 -20.36
CA GLY A 53 6.85 8.00 -19.51
C GLY A 53 7.34 6.78 -20.29
N ALA A 54 8.16 5.95 -19.65
CA ALA A 54 8.52 4.66 -20.22
C ALA A 54 7.30 3.72 -20.29
N LEU A 55 7.22 2.93 -21.37
CA LEU A 55 6.19 1.88 -21.51
C LEU A 55 6.36 0.83 -20.41
N GLY A 56 5.32 0.58 -19.63
CA GLY A 56 5.28 -0.27 -18.44
C GLY A 56 5.82 0.38 -17.18
N GLY A 57 6.24 1.65 -17.24
CA GLY A 57 6.84 2.40 -16.15
C GLY A 57 5.83 3.22 -15.34
N LEU A 58 6.32 3.96 -14.35
CA LEU A 58 5.46 4.71 -13.42
C LEU A 58 4.64 5.80 -14.12
N PHE A 59 5.12 6.35 -15.24
CA PHE A 59 4.48 7.45 -15.95
C PHE A 59 3.85 7.03 -17.28
N ASP A 60 3.66 5.73 -17.50
CA ASP A 60 3.13 5.18 -18.74
C ASP A 60 1.75 5.78 -19.07
N GLU A 61 1.67 6.38 -20.25
CA GLU A 61 0.46 6.99 -20.81
C GLU A 61 -0.63 5.96 -21.13
N GLY A 62 -0.26 4.72 -21.44
CA GLY A 62 -1.21 3.61 -21.61
C GLY A 62 -1.86 3.18 -20.30
N ILE A 63 -1.12 3.27 -19.19
CA ILE A 63 -1.61 2.91 -17.85
C ILE A 63 -2.42 4.08 -17.27
N PHE A 64 -1.78 5.23 -17.11
CA PHE A 64 -2.35 6.34 -16.35
C PHE A 64 -3.16 7.32 -17.22
N GLY A 65 -3.08 7.20 -18.54
CA GLY A 65 -3.72 8.10 -19.49
C GLY A 65 -2.72 8.98 -20.22
N ALA A 66 -3.03 9.28 -21.48
CA ALA A 66 -2.17 10.04 -22.37
C ALA A 66 -2.01 11.49 -21.92
N LEU A 67 -0.84 12.04 -22.20
CA LEU A 67 -0.63 13.48 -22.15
C LEU A 67 -1.48 14.15 -23.24
N ALA A 68 -1.90 15.38 -23.01
CA ALA A 68 -2.57 16.17 -24.03
C ALA A 68 -1.64 16.41 -25.24
N THR A 69 -2.16 17.01 -26.31
CA THR A 69 -1.30 17.37 -27.46
C THR A 69 -0.46 18.61 -27.15
N GLY A 70 0.86 18.56 -27.36
CA GLY A 70 1.75 19.70 -27.14
C GLY A 70 3.13 19.29 -26.60
N ASP A 71 3.82 20.24 -25.98
CA ASP A 71 5.10 19.97 -25.30
C ASP A 71 4.85 19.18 -23.99
N PRO A 72 5.40 17.96 -23.85
CA PRO A 72 5.14 17.10 -22.69
C PRO A 72 5.61 17.73 -21.38
N ARG A 73 6.72 18.46 -21.40
CA ARG A 73 7.23 19.15 -20.21
C ARG A 73 6.27 20.23 -19.72
N ALA A 74 5.81 21.10 -20.63
CA ALA A 74 4.82 22.11 -20.29
C ALA A 74 3.52 21.50 -19.75
N GLN A 75 3.14 20.33 -20.26
CA GLN A 75 1.94 19.64 -19.78
C GLN A 75 2.09 19.01 -18.40
N LEU A 76 3.21 18.34 -18.12
CA LEU A 76 3.48 17.83 -16.77
C LEU A 76 3.51 18.98 -15.75
N HIS A 77 4.05 20.14 -16.14
CA HIS A 77 4.01 21.34 -15.30
C HIS A 77 2.58 21.85 -15.10
N ALA A 78 1.78 21.94 -16.16
CA ALA A 78 0.37 22.33 -16.07
C ALA A 78 -0.49 21.31 -15.29
N GLU A 79 -0.18 20.02 -15.37
CA GLU A 79 -0.81 18.97 -14.56
C GLU A 79 -0.49 19.17 -13.08
N TYR A 80 0.76 19.48 -12.74
CA TYR A 80 1.13 19.83 -11.37
C TYR A 80 0.40 21.09 -10.86
N GLU A 81 0.41 22.18 -11.64
CA GLU A 81 -0.23 23.45 -11.25
C GLU A 81 -1.76 23.37 -11.17
N SER A 82 -2.38 22.41 -11.88
CA SER A 82 -3.84 22.20 -11.90
C SER A 82 -4.34 21.18 -10.87
N LEU A 83 -3.47 20.75 -9.93
CA LEU A 83 -3.91 20.01 -8.77
C LEU A 83 -4.88 20.87 -7.95
N PRO A 84 -6.10 20.38 -7.65
CA PRO A 84 -7.07 21.14 -6.89
C PRO A 84 -6.55 21.34 -5.46
N ALA A 85 -6.81 22.53 -4.89
CA ALA A 85 -6.63 22.75 -3.47
C ALA A 85 -7.62 21.90 -2.64
N ASP A 86 -7.35 21.76 -1.35
CA ASP A 86 -8.10 20.86 -0.45
C ASP A 86 -9.61 21.10 -0.36
N ASP A 87 -10.07 22.33 -0.61
CA ASP A 87 -11.48 22.72 -0.60
C ASP A 87 -12.03 22.97 -2.02
N GLU A 88 -11.24 22.71 -3.06
CA GLU A 88 -11.64 22.94 -4.44
C GLU A 88 -12.17 21.68 -5.13
N PRO A 89 -13.17 21.82 -6.01
CA PRO A 89 -13.70 20.70 -6.76
C PRO A 89 -12.68 20.15 -7.76
N ALA A 90 -12.50 18.84 -7.72
CA ALA A 90 -11.65 18.12 -8.65
C ALA A 90 -12.44 17.74 -9.91
N THR A 91 -11.90 18.01 -11.09
CA THR A 91 -12.51 17.53 -12.34
C THR A 91 -12.10 16.06 -12.58
N PRO A 92 -12.90 15.21 -13.23
CA PRO A 92 -12.40 13.89 -13.63
C PRO A 92 -11.27 14.01 -14.64
N ALA A 93 -10.17 13.28 -14.44
CA ALA A 93 -9.05 13.23 -15.36
C ALA A 93 -8.35 11.87 -15.27
N PRO A 94 -8.06 11.17 -16.39
CA PRO A 94 -7.45 9.84 -16.35
C PRO A 94 -6.19 9.79 -15.47
N ARG A 95 -5.27 10.75 -15.62
CA ARG A 95 -3.99 10.81 -14.89
C ARG A 95 -4.14 11.21 -13.41
N ARG A 96 -5.35 11.56 -12.98
CA ARG A 96 -5.76 11.86 -11.60
C ARG A 96 -6.53 10.72 -10.94
N ASP A 97 -7.22 9.92 -11.73
CA ASP A 97 -8.19 8.94 -11.24
C ASP A 97 -7.75 7.49 -11.46
N ARG A 98 -6.90 7.22 -12.46
CA ARG A 98 -6.44 5.87 -12.78
C ARG A 98 -5.29 5.44 -11.89
N PHE A 99 -5.50 4.36 -11.18
CA PHE A 99 -4.45 3.71 -10.40
C PHE A 99 -3.71 2.73 -11.28
N GLY A 100 -2.38 2.69 -11.15
CA GLY A 100 -1.60 1.57 -11.65
C GLY A 100 -1.64 0.41 -10.65
N VAL A 101 -1.20 -0.76 -11.06
CA VAL A 101 -1.07 -1.93 -10.18
C VAL A 101 0.31 -2.56 -10.33
N ILE A 102 0.97 -2.87 -9.23
CA ILE A 102 2.14 -3.76 -9.21
C ILE A 102 1.65 -5.14 -8.80
N GLU A 103 1.83 -6.13 -9.65
CA GLU A 103 1.58 -7.53 -9.30
C GLU A 103 2.79 -8.09 -8.55
N LEU A 104 2.56 -8.56 -7.33
CA LEU A 104 3.60 -9.09 -6.46
C LEU A 104 4.01 -10.49 -6.92
N ALA A 105 5.31 -10.74 -6.93
CA ALA A 105 5.91 -12.02 -7.32
C ALA A 105 5.50 -13.17 -6.39
N GLU A 106 5.25 -12.86 -5.12
CA GLU A 106 4.60 -13.74 -4.16
C GLU A 106 3.56 -12.94 -3.36
N PRO A 107 2.49 -13.58 -2.87
CA PRO A 107 1.56 -12.94 -1.95
C PRO A 107 2.25 -12.44 -0.68
N MET A 108 1.69 -11.43 -0.02
CA MET A 108 2.27 -10.82 1.19
C MET A 108 1.18 -10.40 2.16
N LEU A 109 1.48 -10.29 3.46
CA LEU A 109 0.54 -9.69 4.41
C LEU A 109 0.42 -8.19 4.14
N HIS A 110 -0.80 -7.69 4.10
CA HIS A 110 -1.04 -6.26 3.99
C HIS A 110 -0.50 -5.53 5.24
N PRO A 111 0.38 -4.52 5.10
CA PRO A 111 1.07 -3.89 6.23
C PRO A 111 0.15 -3.35 7.34
N ALA A 112 -1.06 -2.89 6.98
CA ALA A 112 -2.04 -2.35 7.93
C ALA A 112 -2.60 -3.36 8.97
N PHE A 113 -2.35 -4.66 8.83
CA PHE A 113 -2.82 -5.70 9.79
C PHE A 113 -1.78 -6.09 10.85
N CYS A 114 -0.69 -5.33 10.94
CA CYS A 114 0.40 -5.54 11.90
C CYS A 114 0.93 -4.21 12.46
N VAL A 115 0.06 -3.20 12.57
CA VAL A 115 0.41 -1.85 13.04
C VAL A 115 0.18 -1.72 14.54
N ALA A 116 -0.90 -2.30 15.08
CA ALA A 116 -1.18 -2.31 16.51
C ALA A 116 -0.39 -3.39 17.25
N ASP A 117 -0.19 -3.18 18.56
CA ASP A 117 0.38 -4.18 19.47
C ASP A 117 -0.50 -4.30 20.73
N PRO A 118 -1.20 -5.43 20.95
CA PRO A 118 -1.31 -6.57 20.05
C PRO A 118 -2.13 -6.25 18.78
N SER A 119 -1.73 -6.81 17.64
CA SER A 119 -2.47 -6.67 16.37
C SER A 119 -3.75 -7.52 16.34
N TRP A 120 -4.68 -7.25 15.42
CA TRP A 120 -5.84 -8.14 15.25
C TRP A 120 -5.45 -9.56 14.88
N LEU A 121 -4.41 -9.71 14.05
CA LEU A 121 -3.88 -11.03 13.69
C LEU A 121 -3.43 -11.77 14.94
N HIS A 122 -2.72 -11.10 15.86
CA HIS A 122 -2.34 -11.69 17.14
C HIS A 122 -3.56 -12.07 17.98
N ALA A 123 -4.52 -11.17 18.13
CA ALA A 123 -5.72 -11.41 18.93
C ALA A 123 -6.56 -12.60 18.43
N ARG A 124 -6.54 -12.90 17.12
CA ARG A 124 -7.30 -14.00 16.51
C ARG A 124 -6.53 -15.32 16.46
N THR A 125 -5.25 -15.26 16.14
CA THR A 125 -4.46 -16.47 15.83
C THR A 125 -3.49 -16.85 16.94
N GLY A 126 -3.20 -15.94 17.88
CA GLY A 126 -2.14 -16.07 18.88
C GLY A 126 -0.73 -15.90 18.31
N LEU A 127 -0.56 -15.66 17.00
CA LEU A 127 0.74 -15.44 16.38
C LEU A 127 1.27 -14.05 16.75
N ASP A 128 2.46 -13.98 17.33
CA ASP A 128 3.14 -12.71 17.58
C ASP A 128 3.78 -12.14 16.30
N ARG A 129 4.21 -10.87 16.35
CA ARG A 129 4.84 -10.17 15.20
C ARG A 129 6.04 -10.92 14.63
N LYS A 130 6.79 -11.61 15.51
CA LYS A 130 7.97 -12.39 15.12
C LYS A 130 7.57 -13.62 14.32
N ALA A 131 6.59 -14.38 14.79
CA ALA A 131 6.04 -15.55 14.11
C ALA A 131 5.46 -15.18 12.75
N VAL A 132 4.68 -14.09 12.68
CA VAL A 132 4.15 -13.55 11.41
C VAL A 132 5.28 -13.25 10.43
N GLY A 133 6.32 -12.52 10.86
CA GLY A 133 7.47 -12.21 10.02
C GLY A 133 8.19 -13.47 9.52
N MET A 134 8.37 -14.48 10.38
CA MET A 134 8.99 -15.76 10.00
C MET A 134 8.13 -16.52 8.98
N LEU A 135 6.81 -16.52 9.14
CA LEU A 135 5.90 -17.13 8.18
C LEU A 135 5.93 -16.42 6.83
N GLN A 136 5.84 -15.09 6.80
CA GLN A 136 5.90 -14.31 5.55
C GLN A 136 7.19 -14.58 4.75
N ARG A 137 8.34 -14.67 5.42
CA ARG A 137 9.63 -14.96 4.79
C ARG A 137 9.84 -16.43 4.43
N ARG A 138 8.92 -17.32 4.85
CA ARG A 138 9.04 -18.78 4.76
C ARG A 138 10.25 -19.32 5.56
N ASP A 139 10.58 -18.65 6.67
CA ASP A 139 11.57 -19.12 7.66
C ASP A 139 10.98 -20.17 8.60
N ALA A 140 9.65 -20.22 8.67
CA ALA A 140 8.89 -21.16 9.48
C ALA A 140 7.61 -21.59 8.76
N ALA A 141 6.97 -22.59 9.33
CA ALA A 141 5.70 -23.13 8.90
C ALA A 141 4.83 -23.47 10.12
N LEU A 142 3.52 -23.56 9.93
CA LEU A 142 2.57 -24.07 10.92
C LEU A 142 2.27 -25.54 10.64
N VAL A 143 2.25 -26.36 11.67
CA VAL A 143 1.85 -27.76 11.58
C VAL A 143 0.35 -27.88 11.30
N ILE A 144 -0.01 -28.61 10.24
CA ILE A 144 -1.39 -28.95 9.90
C ILE A 144 -1.75 -30.33 10.46
N SER A 145 -0.83 -31.29 10.37
CA SER A 145 -0.98 -32.64 10.92
C SER A 145 0.37 -33.35 11.00
N GLY A 146 0.50 -34.31 11.92
CA GLY A 146 1.71 -35.11 12.08
C GLY A 146 1.73 -35.81 13.43
N GLU A 147 2.32 -37.01 13.48
CA GLU A 147 2.46 -37.76 14.74
C GLU A 147 3.47 -37.05 15.66
N GLY A 148 3.09 -36.81 16.92
CA GLY A 148 3.96 -36.13 17.89
C GLY A 148 4.03 -34.60 17.77
N PHE A 149 3.29 -33.99 16.84
CA PHE A 149 3.25 -32.53 16.68
C PHE A 149 1.90 -31.95 17.06
N THR A 150 1.91 -30.70 17.54
CA THR A 150 0.67 -29.97 17.85
C THR A 150 0.21 -29.19 16.62
N VAL A 151 -1.06 -29.34 16.23
CA VAL A 151 -1.62 -28.55 15.13
C VAL A 151 -1.58 -27.06 15.47
N GLY A 152 -1.01 -26.25 14.56
CA GLY A 152 -0.76 -24.82 14.74
C GLY A 152 0.58 -24.49 15.39
N GLU A 153 1.38 -25.48 15.76
CA GLU A 153 2.75 -25.28 16.23
C GLU A 153 3.62 -24.64 15.13
N LEU A 154 4.38 -23.61 15.50
CA LEU A 154 5.34 -22.96 14.61
C LEU A 154 6.65 -23.76 14.60
N VAL A 155 7.04 -24.26 13.44
CA VAL A 155 8.27 -25.03 13.25
C VAL A 155 9.17 -24.32 12.23
N THR A 156 10.45 -24.14 12.55
CA THR A 156 11.40 -23.47 11.64
C THR A 156 11.74 -24.34 10.45
N ALA A 157 12.09 -23.71 9.32
CA ALA A 157 12.52 -24.41 8.11
C ALA A 157 13.77 -25.28 8.37
N GLU A 158 14.66 -24.85 9.27
CA GLU A 158 15.82 -25.62 9.71
C GLU A 158 15.40 -26.88 10.45
N ARG A 159 14.50 -26.75 11.44
CA ARG A 159 13.98 -27.90 12.19
C ARG A 159 13.24 -28.90 11.30
N LEU A 160 12.47 -28.43 10.33
CA LEU A 160 11.82 -29.30 9.34
C LEU A 160 12.85 -30.09 8.52
N GLY A 161 13.97 -29.47 8.14
CA GLY A 161 15.05 -30.14 7.43
C GLY A 161 15.74 -31.24 8.26
N GLU A 162 15.73 -31.15 9.60
CA GLU A 162 16.31 -32.16 10.49
C GLU A 162 15.41 -33.40 10.67
N LEU A 163 14.10 -33.27 10.49
CA LEU A 163 13.12 -34.32 10.80
C LEU A 163 13.08 -35.46 9.76
N GLY A 164 13.59 -35.24 8.55
CA GLY A 164 13.66 -36.27 7.51
C GLY A 164 12.27 -36.87 7.20
N ASP A 165 12.13 -38.19 7.32
CA ASP A 165 10.90 -38.92 7.00
C ASP A 165 9.76 -38.67 8.02
N ASP A 166 10.07 -38.20 9.24
CA ASP A 166 9.10 -37.89 10.30
C ASP A 166 8.54 -36.46 10.19
N THR A 167 8.67 -35.82 9.02
CA THR A 167 8.26 -34.42 8.82
C THR A 167 6.73 -34.29 8.86
N PRO A 168 6.16 -33.43 9.71
CA PRO A 168 4.72 -33.19 9.73
C PRO A 168 4.27 -32.51 8.43
N THR A 169 2.99 -32.65 8.10
CA THR A 169 2.38 -31.82 7.06
C THR A 169 2.28 -30.39 7.59
N VAL A 170 2.84 -29.44 6.85
CA VAL A 170 2.95 -28.04 7.26
C VAL A 170 2.46 -27.07 6.19
N VAL A 171 2.09 -25.87 6.61
CA VAL A 171 1.79 -24.72 5.73
C VAL A 171 2.75 -23.57 6.05
N SER A 172 3.33 -22.95 5.03
CA SER A 172 4.29 -21.84 5.17
C SER A 172 3.88 -20.64 4.31
N GLY A 173 4.57 -19.52 4.47
CA GLY A 173 4.28 -18.30 3.73
C GLY A 173 3.02 -17.57 4.24
N PRO A 174 2.55 -16.58 3.47
CA PRO A 174 1.28 -15.90 3.71
C PRO A 174 0.06 -16.85 3.80
N SER A 175 0.11 -18.00 3.12
CA SER A 175 -0.93 -19.03 3.21
C SER A 175 -1.07 -19.61 4.62
N ALA A 176 0.01 -19.63 5.41
CA ALA A 176 -0.04 -20.08 6.80
C ALA A 176 -0.84 -19.10 7.68
N ILE A 177 -0.74 -17.80 7.39
CA ILE A 177 -1.53 -16.76 8.06
C ILE A 177 -3.01 -16.95 7.71
N THR A 178 -3.32 -17.17 6.43
CA THR A 178 -4.70 -17.44 5.99
C THR A 178 -5.27 -18.67 6.70
N TRP A 179 -4.52 -19.78 6.71
CA TRP A 179 -4.92 -21.00 7.39
C TRP A 179 -5.15 -20.80 8.91
N ALA A 180 -4.31 -20.00 9.57
CA ALA A 180 -4.49 -19.70 10.99
C ALA A 180 -5.76 -18.88 11.26
N LEU A 181 -6.08 -17.93 10.38
CA LEU A 181 -7.31 -17.13 10.45
C LEU A 181 -8.56 -17.96 10.21
N GLU A 182 -8.55 -18.83 9.19
CA GLU A 182 -9.67 -19.76 8.92
C GLU A 182 -9.97 -20.64 10.15
N ARG A 183 -8.93 -21.12 10.84
CA ARG A 183 -9.08 -21.87 12.09
C ARG A 183 -9.62 -21.06 13.25
N ALA A 184 -9.36 -19.75 13.26
CA ALA A 184 -9.94 -18.82 14.22
C ALA A 184 -11.40 -18.44 13.88
N GLY A 185 -11.95 -18.99 12.79
CA GLY A 185 -13.31 -18.68 12.32
C GLY A 185 -13.40 -17.36 11.55
N GLU A 186 -12.28 -16.87 11.01
CA GLU A 186 -12.24 -15.69 10.15
C GLU A 186 -12.21 -16.12 8.67
N ASP A 187 -13.23 -15.74 7.91
CA ASP A 187 -13.39 -16.13 6.50
C ASP A 187 -12.58 -15.26 5.51
N GLN A 188 -11.81 -14.27 6.01
CA GLN A 188 -11.21 -13.24 5.16
C GLN A 188 -9.71 -13.14 5.41
N SER A 189 -8.97 -12.96 4.31
CA SER A 189 -7.52 -13.02 4.31
C SER A 189 -6.89 -11.65 4.05
N PRO A 190 -6.07 -11.11 4.98
CA PRO A 190 -5.36 -9.84 4.80
C PRO A 190 -4.16 -9.96 3.84
N ILE A 191 -4.15 -10.96 2.98
CA ILE A 191 -3.05 -11.22 2.05
C ILE A 191 -3.31 -10.50 0.74
N ILE A 192 -2.32 -9.73 0.29
CA ILE A 192 -2.34 -9.04 -0.98
C ILE A 192 -1.49 -9.75 -2.01
N THR A 193 -1.95 -9.75 -3.27
CA THR A 193 -1.14 -10.11 -4.43
C THR A 193 -0.83 -8.91 -5.32
N ARG A 194 -1.46 -7.77 -5.03
CA ARG A 194 -1.39 -6.54 -5.82
C ARG A 194 -1.19 -5.32 -4.93
N LEU A 195 -0.34 -4.40 -5.38
CA LEU A 195 -0.16 -3.08 -4.78
C LEU A 195 -0.67 -1.99 -5.72
N ARG A 196 -1.44 -1.04 -5.20
CA ARG A 196 -1.92 0.10 -5.99
C ARG A 196 -0.82 1.16 -6.13
N VAL A 197 -0.68 1.67 -7.34
CA VAL A 197 0.21 2.80 -7.68
C VAL A 197 -0.63 4.05 -7.82
N LEU A 198 -0.28 5.08 -7.06
CA LEU A 198 -0.98 6.37 -7.10
C LEU A 198 -1.03 6.96 -8.53
N PRO A 199 -2.16 7.56 -8.93
CA PRO A 199 -2.27 8.29 -10.19
C PRO A 199 -1.16 9.32 -10.36
N VAL A 200 -0.64 9.46 -11.58
CA VAL A 200 0.55 10.27 -11.88
C VAL A 200 0.42 11.70 -11.35
N GLN A 201 -0.70 12.36 -11.57
CA GLN A 201 -0.87 13.77 -11.21
C GLN A 201 -0.65 14.03 -9.71
N LEU A 202 -0.99 13.06 -8.85
CA LEU A 202 -0.93 13.19 -7.39
C LEU A 202 0.47 13.03 -6.79
N ARG A 203 1.45 12.70 -7.63
CA ARG A 203 2.83 12.41 -7.25
C ARG A 203 3.84 13.14 -8.15
N LEU A 204 3.38 14.19 -8.83
CA LEU A 204 4.25 15.10 -9.59
C LEU A 204 4.95 16.06 -8.64
N ILE A 205 6.25 16.28 -8.86
CA ILE A 205 7.03 17.33 -8.22
C ILE A 205 7.42 18.36 -9.29
N PRO A 206 7.36 19.67 -8.98
CA PRO A 206 7.75 20.70 -9.93
C PRO A 206 9.23 20.53 -10.30
N PRO A 207 9.63 20.87 -11.53
CA PRO A 207 11.03 20.80 -11.90
C PRO A 207 11.85 21.75 -11.03
N GLY A 208 12.96 21.26 -10.50
CA GLY A 208 13.88 22.06 -9.70
C GLY A 208 14.53 23.19 -10.50
N PRO A 209 15.43 24.00 -9.89
CA PRO A 209 16.07 25.16 -10.52
C PRO A 209 16.83 24.82 -11.82
N GLU A 210 17.31 23.59 -11.94
CA GLU A 210 18.00 23.07 -13.13
C GLU A 210 17.06 22.63 -14.26
N GLY A 211 15.74 22.73 -14.05
CA GLY A 211 14.74 22.35 -15.03
C GLY A 211 14.62 20.84 -15.26
N ARG A 212 15.09 20.01 -14.34
CA ARG A 212 14.87 18.56 -14.34
C ARG A 212 13.66 18.25 -13.47
N PHE A 213 12.80 17.33 -13.93
CA PHE A 213 11.77 16.78 -13.04
C PHE A 213 12.45 16.00 -11.93
N GLU A 214 12.01 16.26 -10.71
CA GLU A 214 12.41 15.49 -9.54
C GLU A 214 11.46 14.30 -9.40
N THR A 215 12.00 13.21 -8.88
CA THR A 215 11.22 12.01 -8.57
C THR A 215 10.58 12.23 -7.20
N SER A 216 9.28 11.94 -7.06
CA SER A 216 8.64 12.05 -5.75
C SER A 216 9.16 11.01 -4.77
N ASP A 217 9.07 11.31 -3.47
CA ASP A 217 9.40 10.35 -2.42
C ASP A 217 8.61 9.04 -2.60
N ILE A 218 7.33 9.17 -2.95
CA ILE A 218 6.44 8.05 -3.27
C ILE A 218 6.93 7.27 -4.50
N ASP A 219 7.38 7.96 -5.56
CA ASP A 219 7.97 7.30 -6.73
C ASP A 219 9.25 6.56 -6.36
N GLU A 220 10.12 7.14 -5.53
CA GLU A 220 11.30 6.42 -5.03
C GLU A 220 10.92 5.13 -4.31
N HIS A 221 9.85 5.14 -3.51
CA HIS A 221 9.33 3.93 -2.88
C HIS A 221 8.84 2.92 -3.93
N TYR A 222 7.98 3.33 -4.88
CA TYR A 222 7.47 2.43 -5.92
C TYR A 222 8.58 1.84 -6.79
N LEU A 223 9.58 2.63 -7.17
CA LEU A 223 10.74 2.17 -7.92
C LEU A 223 11.50 1.08 -7.17
N ARG A 224 11.71 1.25 -5.86
CA ARG A 224 12.38 0.24 -5.03
C ARG A 224 11.52 -1.02 -4.89
N VAL A 225 10.20 -0.89 -4.72
CA VAL A 225 9.26 -2.03 -4.70
C VAL A 225 9.33 -2.81 -6.00
N ILE A 226 9.18 -2.15 -7.15
CA ILE A 226 9.21 -2.78 -8.48
C ILE A 226 10.55 -3.51 -8.69
N ASN A 227 11.65 -2.86 -8.32
CA ASN A 227 12.99 -3.47 -8.42
C ASN A 227 13.15 -4.74 -7.59
N ARG A 228 12.74 -4.72 -6.32
CA ARG A 228 12.79 -5.91 -5.45
C ARG A 228 11.85 -7.00 -5.92
N ASN A 229 10.66 -6.62 -6.38
CA ASN A 229 9.65 -7.54 -6.88
C ASN A 229 10.13 -8.27 -8.15
N ASN A 230 10.62 -7.52 -9.14
CA ASN A 230 11.17 -8.09 -10.38
C ASN A 230 12.39 -8.98 -10.10
N ARG A 231 13.24 -8.58 -9.15
CA ARG A 231 14.37 -9.39 -8.72
C ARG A 231 13.91 -10.69 -8.07
N LEU A 232 12.91 -10.65 -7.18
CA LEU A 232 12.34 -11.86 -6.58
C LEU A 232 11.73 -12.78 -7.63
N ALA A 233 10.90 -12.25 -8.55
CA ALA A 233 10.33 -13.00 -9.65
C ALA A 233 11.41 -13.71 -10.48
N ARG A 234 12.47 -12.99 -10.83
CA ARG A 234 13.59 -13.56 -11.59
C ARG A 234 14.34 -14.64 -10.81
N LEU A 235 14.53 -14.47 -9.51
CA LEU A 235 15.17 -15.48 -8.66
C LEU A 235 14.32 -16.75 -8.55
N LEU A 236 12.99 -16.62 -8.51
CA LEU A 236 12.07 -17.76 -8.52
C LEU A 236 12.12 -18.51 -9.86
N GLU A 237 12.12 -17.79 -10.98
CA GLU A 237 12.28 -18.39 -12.32
C GLU A 237 13.58 -19.20 -12.47
N LEU A 238 14.65 -18.73 -11.82
CA LEU A 238 15.97 -19.35 -11.87
C LEU A 238 16.17 -20.43 -10.79
N ASP A 239 15.14 -20.76 -10.01
CA ASP A 239 15.20 -21.69 -8.88
C ASP A 239 16.38 -21.37 -7.94
N ALA A 240 16.53 -20.08 -7.61
CA ALA A 240 17.63 -19.62 -6.79
C ALA A 240 17.62 -20.31 -5.40
N PRO A 241 18.79 -20.56 -4.80
CA PRO A 241 18.87 -21.18 -3.48
C PRO A 241 17.99 -20.49 -2.43
N GLY A 242 17.39 -21.29 -1.54
CA GLY A 242 16.41 -20.80 -0.55
C GLY A 242 16.90 -19.64 0.32
N ILE A 243 18.20 -19.56 0.64
CA ILE A 243 18.79 -18.42 1.38
C ILE A 243 18.62 -17.11 0.60
N ILE A 244 18.88 -17.12 -0.71
CA ILE A 244 18.80 -15.94 -1.56
C ILE A 244 17.33 -15.51 -1.68
N LEU A 245 16.42 -16.47 -1.88
CA LEU A 245 14.99 -16.19 -1.93
C LEU A 245 14.47 -15.61 -0.60
N ARG A 246 14.89 -16.14 0.55
CA ARG A 246 14.53 -15.59 1.86
C ARG A 246 15.01 -14.15 2.05
N ASN A 247 16.24 -13.86 1.63
CA ASN A 247 16.78 -12.49 1.71
C ASN A 247 16.02 -11.53 0.80
N GLU A 248 15.64 -11.94 -0.42
CA GLU A 248 14.88 -11.07 -1.32
C GLU A 248 13.42 -10.90 -0.88
N ARG A 249 12.78 -11.96 -0.36
CA ARG A 249 11.46 -11.84 0.29
C ARG A 249 11.50 -10.85 1.45
N ARG A 250 12.51 -10.95 2.32
CA ARG A 250 12.70 -10.00 3.41
C ARG A 250 12.82 -8.57 2.88
N ALA A 251 13.68 -8.34 1.89
CA ALA A 251 13.88 -7.03 1.30
C ALA A 251 12.60 -6.47 0.64
N LEU A 252 11.80 -7.32 0.01
CA LEU A 252 10.52 -6.93 -0.59
C LEU A 252 9.48 -6.58 0.49
N ILE A 253 9.36 -7.38 1.55
CA ILE A 253 8.47 -7.08 2.69
C ILE A 253 8.86 -5.74 3.32
N GLU A 254 10.14 -5.58 3.63
CA GLU A 254 10.69 -4.38 4.24
C GLU A 254 10.47 -3.12 3.40
N ILE A 255 10.57 -3.20 2.07
CA ILE A 255 10.35 -2.04 1.20
C ILE A 255 8.87 -1.70 1.04
N VAL A 256 7.99 -2.70 1.04
CA VAL A 256 6.54 -2.50 1.00
C VAL A 256 6.05 -1.90 2.32
N GLU A 257 6.54 -2.38 3.47
CA GLU A 257 6.25 -1.78 4.77
C GLU A 257 6.65 -0.30 4.81
N ARG A 258 7.82 0.03 4.25
CA ARG A 258 8.30 1.41 4.16
C ARG A 258 7.52 2.26 3.18
N LEU A 259 7.04 1.72 2.05
CA LEU A 259 6.11 2.44 1.16
C LEU A 259 4.87 2.89 1.95
N PHE A 260 4.36 2.06 2.86
CA PHE A 260 3.20 2.40 3.67
C PHE A 260 3.57 3.35 4.81
N PHE A 261 4.55 2.99 5.64
CA PHE A 261 4.78 3.55 6.97
C PHE A 261 6.23 3.97 7.19
N ASN A 262 6.87 4.63 6.22
CA ASN A 262 8.32 4.90 6.25
C ASN A 262 8.77 5.56 7.55
N GLN A 263 8.10 6.65 7.96
CA GLN A 263 8.47 7.43 9.15
C GLN A 263 8.22 6.69 10.48
N LEU A 264 7.42 5.63 10.47
CA LEU A 264 7.15 4.79 11.65
C LEU A 264 8.12 3.61 11.75
N CYS A 265 9.02 3.42 10.78
CA CYS A 265 10.03 2.37 10.81
C CYS A 265 11.25 2.82 11.63
N ASP A 266 11.85 1.89 12.40
CA ASP A 266 13.09 2.16 13.14
C ASP A 266 14.24 2.63 12.23
N GLU A 267 14.29 2.08 11.01
CA GLU A 267 15.25 2.44 9.97
C GLU A 267 14.50 2.91 8.70
N PRO A 268 14.12 4.20 8.65
CA PRO A 268 13.38 4.77 7.52
C PRO A 268 14.28 4.88 6.28
N LEU A 269 13.67 4.82 5.09
CA LEU A 269 14.37 5.17 3.87
C LEU A 269 14.65 6.66 3.85
N VAL A 270 15.86 6.99 3.42
CA VAL A 270 16.29 8.35 3.14
C VAL A 270 16.47 8.57 1.65
N GLY A 271 16.09 9.76 1.20
CA GLY A 271 16.29 10.24 -0.16
C GLY A 271 17.71 10.76 -0.38
N ALA A 272 17.97 11.29 -1.58
CA ALA A 272 19.28 11.82 -1.96
C ALA A 272 19.74 13.01 -1.11
N ASN A 273 18.80 13.75 -0.53
CA ASN A 273 19.04 14.89 0.37
C ASN A 273 19.24 14.48 1.84
N MET A 274 19.35 13.17 2.14
CA MET A 274 19.43 12.61 3.50
C MET A 274 18.17 12.85 4.36
N ALA A 275 17.10 13.41 3.79
CA ALA A 275 15.81 13.50 4.46
C ALA A 275 15.09 12.15 4.37
N MET A 276 14.26 11.86 5.37
CA MET A 276 13.39 10.69 5.33
C MET A 276 12.36 10.87 4.22
N LEU A 277 12.18 9.84 3.41
CA LEU A 277 11.15 9.83 2.38
C LEU A 277 9.76 9.80 3.03
N GLN A 278 8.81 10.54 2.47
CA GLN A 278 7.41 10.38 2.84
C GLN A 278 6.84 9.07 2.28
N GLY A 279 6.08 8.35 3.12
CA GLY A 279 5.31 7.17 2.73
C GLY A 279 3.84 7.50 2.40
N LEU A 280 3.07 6.48 2.01
CA LEU A 280 1.64 6.63 1.73
C LEU A 280 0.86 7.08 2.96
N HIS A 281 1.24 6.63 4.15
CA HIS A 281 0.70 7.08 5.42
C HIS A 281 0.78 8.60 5.59
N ASP A 282 1.93 9.17 5.27
CA ASP A 282 2.20 10.60 5.46
C ASP A 282 1.39 11.43 4.47
N LEU A 283 1.26 10.94 3.24
CA LEU A 283 0.39 11.48 2.22
C LEU A 283 -1.11 11.36 2.60
N ALA A 284 -1.46 10.33 3.36
CA ALA A 284 -2.82 9.99 3.76
C ALA A 284 -3.26 10.57 5.11
N GLY A 285 -2.48 11.45 5.74
CA GLY A 285 -2.85 12.10 7.01
C GLY A 285 -1.75 12.10 8.08
N GLY A 286 -0.68 11.31 7.90
CA GLY A 286 0.46 11.27 8.81
C GLY A 286 0.06 10.94 10.25
N GLU A 287 0.61 11.66 11.22
CA GLU A 287 0.33 11.44 12.66
C GLU A 287 -1.17 11.44 13.00
N THR A 288 -1.99 12.15 12.23
CA THR A 288 -3.45 12.17 12.45
C THR A 288 -4.15 10.90 12.01
N LEU A 289 -3.45 9.96 11.38
CA LEU A 289 -3.92 8.64 10.94
C LEU A 289 -3.42 7.51 11.86
N ASP A 290 -2.36 7.73 12.64
CA ASP A 290 -1.72 6.75 13.52
C ASP A 290 -2.70 6.07 14.49
N GLU A 291 -3.46 6.87 15.24
CA GLU A 291 -4.41 6.37 16.23
C GLU A 291 -5.54 5.58 15.58
N GLN A 292 -5.99 6.04 14.41
CA GLN A 292 -7.06 5.45 13.64
C GLN A 292 -6.63 4.14 13.01
N LEU A 293 -5.40 4.02 12.53
CA LEU A 293 -4.85 2.75 12.03
C LEU A 293 -4.68 1.73 13.14
N ARG A 294 -4.16 2.13 14.30
CA ARG A 294 -4.05 1.23 15.46
C ARG A 294 -5.42 0.78 15.93
N ALA A 295 -6.39 1.69 16.01
CA ALA A 295 -7.77 1.37 16.36
C ALA A 295 -8.43 0.47 15.29
N LEU A 296 -8.16 0.71 14.02
CA LEU A 296 -8.68 -0.06 12.90
C LEU A 296 -8.13 -1.49 12.93
N ASP A 297 -6.80 -1.65 13.03
CA ASP A 297 -6.14 -2.95 13.20
C ASP A 297 -6.75 -3.67 14.41
N ALA A 298 -6.75 -3.06 15.61
CA ALA A 298 -7.30 -3.68 16.82
C ALA A 298 -8.80 -4.08 16.70
N SER A 299 -9.59 -3.39 15.87
CA SER A 299 -11.06 -3.54 15.79
C SER A 299 -11.57 -4.36 14.60
N VAL A 300 -10.72 -4.87 13.69
CA VAL A 300 -11.13 -5.54 12.44
C VAL A 300 -12.21 -6.63 12.65
N GLY A 301 -12.30 -7.23 13.84
CA GLY A 301 -13.34 -8.19 14.24
C GLY A 301 -14.79 -7.68 14.33
N GLN A 302 -15.06 -6.38 14.47
CA GLN A 302 -16.44 -5.86 14.68
C GLN A 302 -17.05 -5.04 13.54
N ARG A 303 -16.30 -4.77 12.45
CA ARG A 303 -16.53 -3.82 11.32
C ARG A 303 -15.45 -2.74 11.43
N GLY A 304 -14.29 -2.97 10.83
CA GLY A 304 -13.18 -2.01 10.85
C GLY A 304 -13.67 -0.64 10.37
N LEU A 305 -13.78 0.28 11.31
CA LEU A 305 -14.38 1.60 11.14
C LEU A 305 -13.47 2.59 11.88
N ALA A 306 -12.58 3.23 11.15
CA ALA A 306 -11.88 4.40 11.68
C ALA A 306 -12.67 5.63 11.24
N LEU A 307 -13.10 6.45 12.20
CA LEU A 307 -13.80 7.70 11.93
C LEU A 307 -12.76 8.81 11.78
N LEU A 308 -12.67 9.38 10.59
CA LEU A 308 -11.92 10.62 10.35
C LEU A 308 -12.93 11.75 10.36
N SER A 309 -13.08 12.44 11.49
CA SER A 309 -13.87 13.68 11.56
C SER A 309 -13.08 14.84 10.97
N ARG A 310 -13.78 15.86 10.47
CA ARG A 310 -13.16 17.15 10.14
C ARG A 310 -12.58 17.77 11.42
N GLY A 311 -11.32 17.48 11.72
CA GLY A 311 -10.63 18.05 12.86
C GLY A 311 -10.61 19.57 12.71
N GLU A 312 -10.95 20.30 13.78
CA GLU A 312 -10.56 21.70 13.89
C GLU A 312 -9.03 21.72 13.77
N ALA A 313 -8.52 22.37 12.73
CA ALA A 313 -7.10 22.48 12.48
C ALA A 313 -6.39 22.92 13.76
N SER A 314 -5.63 22.02 14.38
CA SER A 314 -4.69 22.40 15.43
C SER A 314 -3.73 23.41 14.82
N SER A 315 -3.48 24.50 15.54
CA SER A 315 -2.81 25.71 15.04
C SER A 315 -1.31 25.56 14.74
N GLU A 316 -0.82 24.35 14.51
CA GLU A 316 0.57 24.09 14.17
C GLU A 316 0.63 23.27 12.87
N ALA A 317 1.02 23.97 11.80
CA ALA A 317 1.53 23.50 10.52
C ALA A 317 0.99 22.18 9.90
N SER A 318 0.33 22.31 8.74
CA SER A 318 0.41 21.36 7.61
C SER A 318 -0.15 19.93 7.79
N ALA A 319 -1.15 19.71 8.63
CA ALA A 319 -1.91 18.45 8.55
C ALA A 319 -2.75 18.42 7.25
N PRO A 320 -2.69 17.36 6.42
CA PRO A 320 -3.53 17.26 5.22
C PRO A 320 -5.00 17.33 5.60
N SER A 321 -5.80 18.16 4.91
CA SER A 321 -7.25 18.09 5.11
C SER A 321 -7.75 16.72 4.64
N TRP A 322 -8.61 16.08 5.43
CA TRP A 322 -9.28 14.83 5.03
C TRP A 322 -10.20 15.01 3.80
N SER A 323 -10.48 16.26 3.40
CA SER A 323 -11.14 16.60 2.14
C SER A 323 -10.20 16.60 0.94
N SER A 324 -8.88 16.60 1.16
CA SER A 324 -7.89 16.64 0.09
C SER A 324 -7.98 15.40 -0.79
N LEU A 325 -7.95 15.62 -2.10
CA LEU A 325 -7.92 14.53 -3.06
C LEU A 325 -6.70 13.61 -2.87
N VAL A 326 -5.56 14.21 -2.54
CA VAL A 326 -4.29 13.50 -2.31
C VAL A 326 -4.45 12.53 -1.13
N THR A 327 -4.99 13.01 0.00
CA THR A 327 -5.28 12.19 1.18
C THR A 327 -6.21 11.02 0.86
N LEU A 328 -7.34 11.29 0.19
CA LEU A 328 -8.33 10.26 -0.15
C LEU A 328 -7.74 9.19 -1.07
N ARG A 329 -6.97 9.60 -2.09
CA ARG A 329 -6.33 8.67 -3.03
C ARG A 329 -5.17 7.92 -2.38
N GLY A 330 -4.46 8.55 -1.44
CA GLY A 330 -3.46 7.90 -0.59
C GLY A 330 -4.05 6.76 0.22
N LEU A 331 -5.16 7.01 0.92
CA LEU A 331 -5.91 5.98 1.65
C LEU A 331 -6.36 4.83 0.74
N GLN A 332 -6.84 5.14 -0.47
CA GLN A 332 -7.20 4.12 -1.46
C GLN A 332 -6.01 3.32 -1.99
N ALA A 333 -4.83 3.96 -2.14
CA ALA A 333 -3.59 3.28 -2.51
C ALA A 333 -3.12 2.33 -1.40
N MET A 334 -3.35 2.70 -0.14
CA MET A 334 -3.12 1.86 1.04
C MET A 334 -4.19 0.76 1.23
N GLY A 335 -5.12 0.58 0.30
CA GLY A 335 -6.13 -0.49 0.41
C GLY A 335 -7.29 -0.17 1.36
N PHE A 336 -7.55 1.10 1.69
CA PHE A 336 -8.74 1.49 2.44
C PHE A 336 -9.92 1.77 1.52
N GLY A 337 -11.06 1.16 1.88
CA GLY A 337 -12.37 1.54 1.40
C GLY A 337 -12.84 2.79 2.13
N LEU A 338 -13.35 3.75 1.36
CA LEU A 338 -13.80 5.03 1.89
C LEU A 338 -15.33 5.03 1.94
N ARG A 339 -15.90 5.10 3.14
CA ARG A 339 -17.35 5.17 3.36
C ARG A 339 -17.73 6.52 3.97
N PRO A 340 -18.21 7.45 3.15
CA PRO A 340 -18.61 8.76 3.64
C PRO A 340 -19.95 8.68 4.38
N ARG A 341 -20.09 9.44 5.47
CA ARG A 341 -21.34 9.56 6.23
C ARG A 341 -21.80 11.01 6.26
N ALA A 342 -23.08 11.20 6.00
CA ALA A 342 -23.74 12.50 6.07
C ALA A 342 -24.17 12.79 7.50
N THR A 343 -24.25 14.07 7.82
CA THR A 343 -24.92 14.61 9.01
C THR A 343 -26.32 14.01 9.11
N GLN A 344 -26.63 13.32 10.21
CA GLN A 344 -28.02 12.97 10.51
C GLN A 344 -28.78 14.26 10.81
N SER A 345 -29.77 14.60 9.98
CA SER A 345 -30.75 15.65 10.25
C SER A 345 -31.68 15.28 11.39
#